data_AF-A0A7S1G5Z9-F1
#
_entry.id   AF-A0A7S1G5Z9-F1
#
_cell.length_a   1.000
_cell.length_b   1.000
_cell.length_c   1.000
_cell.angle_alpha   90.00
_cell.angle_beta   90.00
_cell.angle_gamma   90.00
#
_symmetry.space_group_name_H-M   'P 1'
#
loop_
_entity.id
_entity.type
_entity.pdbx_description
1 polymer ?
#
loop_
_entity_poly.entity_id
_entity_poly.type
_entity_poly.pdbx_seq_one_letter_code
_entity_poly.pdbx_strand_id
1 'polypeptide(L)'
;GGKPRGKPSKKARAKIAARAAAFVPMVLDAASGATYPAESVPRLEHGKTYVREVECVVPTNVNSVLENYYQLGPDELELRVAVDMLEQVMQEPLFDALRTKQQLGYRVDCSTRLTGNVVGFCIRVQSSEYKPAVLNDRVERFLRDFRGTLLTMTGAKFSGYVEALVEQKLHRENNLAEESLRHWGEIESRRYEFDACTSEAAALRRLAPERLVAVFDAAFSAERRRKLSVRIVGKSRVGAKPGPGEADSDEEDDSDYTDDEDSEDDGSE
;
A
#
# COMPACT_ATOMS: atom_id res chain seq x y z
N GLY A 1 -18.57 -14.90 31.76
CA GLY A 1 -18.51 -16.14 30.96
C GLY A 1 -19.72 -16.24 30.07
N GLY A 2 -19.59 -15.92 28.78
CA GLY A 2 -20.67 -16.08 27.80
C GLY A 2 -20.67 -17.51 27.25
N LYS A 3 -21.81 -18.22 27.37
CA LYS A 3 -21.98 -19.55 26.77
C LYS A 3 -21.75 -19.49 25.26
N PRO A 4 -21.05 -20.44 24.64
CA PRO A 4 -20.92 -20.51 23.19
C PRO A 4 -22.31 -20.74 22.57
N ARG A 5 -22.68 -19.91 21.59
CA ARG A 5 -23.92 -20.09 20.81
C ARG A 5 -23.86 -21.45 20.10
N GLY A 6 -24.77 -22.35 20.47
CA GLY A 6 -24.86 -23.69 19.90
C GLY A 6 -25.10 -23.68 18.40
N LYS A 7 -24.53 -24.66 17.69
CA LYS A 7 -24.70 -24.84 16.24
C LYS A 7 -26.20 -24.86 15.87
N PRO A 8 -26.63 -24.17 14.79
CA PRO A 8 -28.02 -24.15 14.38
C PRO A 8 -28.54 -25.55 14.08
N SER A 9 -29.79 -25.83 14.49
CA SER A 9 -30.41 -27.14 14.32
C SER A 9 -30.49 -27.54 12.84
N LYS A 10 -30.53 -28.85 12.55
CA LYS A 10 -30.70 -29.38 11.17
C LYS A 10 -31.90 -28.74 10.45
N LYS A 11 -33.01 -28.49 11.17
CA LYS A 11 -34.20 -27.81 10.63
C LYS A 11 -33.94 -26.34 10.28
N ALA A 12 -33.19 -25.61 11.11
CA ALA A 12 -32.83 -24.22 10.81
C ALA A 12 -31.89 -24.12 9.60
N ARG A 13 -30.90 -25.01 9.49
CA ARG A 13 -30.02 -25.11 8.32
C ARG A 13 -30.78 -25.44 7.04
N ALA A 14 -31.70 -26.38 7.08
CA ALA A 14 -32.54 -26.73 5.93
C ALA A 14 -33.43 -25.56 5.49
N LYS A 15 -33.99 -24.80 6.43
CA LYS A 15 -34.82 -23.62 6.13
C LYS A 15 -34.02 -22.48 5.51
N ILE A 16 -32.78 -22.26 5.95
CA ILE A 16 -31.85 -21.29 5.36
C ILE A 16 -31.47 -21.73 3.94
N ALA A 17 -31.11 -23.01 3.75
CA ALA A 17 -30.78 -23.55 2.44
C ALA A 17 -31.95 -23.45 1.45
N ALA A 18 -33.18 -23.75 1.88
CA ALA A 18 -34.37 -23.62 1.06
C ALA A 18 -34.66 -22.16 0.66
N ARG A 19 -34.46 -21.21 1.57
CA ARG A 19 -34.59 -19.77 1.26
C ARG A 19 -33.52 -19.29 0.28
N ALA A 20 -32.28 -19.73 0.44
CA ALA A 20 -31.20 -19.43 -0.50
C ALA A 20 -31.50 -20.02 -1.88
N ALA A 21 -31.94 -21.27 -1.95
CA ALA A 21 -32.30 -21.95 -3.21
C ALA A 21 -33.45 -21.27 -3.97
N ALA A 22 -34.38 -20.62 -3.27
CA ALA A 22 -35.46 -19.85 -3.90
C ALA A 22 -35.01 -18.43 -4.33
N PHE A 23 -34.02 -17.84 -3.64
CA PHE A 23 -33.53 -16.49 -3.91
C PHE A 23 -32.51 -16.45 -5.06
N VAL A 24 -31.68 -17.49 -5.19
CA VAL A 24 -30.62 -17.57 -6.22
C VAL A 24 -31.19 -17.44 -7.65
N PRO A 25 -32.24 -18.17 -8.07
CA PRO A 25 -32.81 -18.02 -9.40
C PRO A 25 -33.38 -16.62 -9.65
N MET A 26 -34.01 -16.02 -8.64
CA MET A 26 -34.59 -14.68 -8.75
C MET A 26 -33.53 -13.60 -8.99
N VAL A 27 -32.38 -13.71 -8.33
CA VAL A 27 -31.25 -12.78 -8.54
C VAL A 27 -30.57 -13.02 -9.87
N LEU A 28 -30.41 -14.29 -10.29
CA LEU A 28 -29.83 -14.63 -11.58
C LEU A 28 -30.69 -14.16 -12.76
N ASP A 29 -32.02 -14.31 -12.66
CA ASP A 29 -32.97 -13.79 -13.64
C ASP A 29 -32.96 -12.24 -13.69
N ALA A 30 -32.80 -11.58 -12.54
CA ALA A 30 -32.67 -10.12 -12.48
C ALA A 30 -31.34 -9.61 -13.06
N ALA A 31 -30.28 -10.41 -13.00
CA ALA A 31 -28.97 -10.10 -13.56
C ALA A 31 -28.83 -10.50 -15.05
N SER A 32 -29.72 -11.37 -15.54
CA SER A 32 -29.79 -11.81 -16.93
C SER A 32 -30.16 -10.64 -17.85
N GLY A 33 -29.15 -10.03 -18.47
CA GLY A 33 -29.30 -8.93 -19.43
C GLY A 33 -28.50 -7.67 -19.08
N ALA A 34 -27.92 -7.59 -17.88
CA ALA A 34 -27.03 -6.49 -17.51
C ALA A 34 -25.66 -6.69 -18.16
N THR A 35 -25.36 -5.93 -19.21
CA THR A 35 -24.00 -5.82 -19.76
C THR A 35 -23.21 -4.82 -18.92
N TYR A 36 -22.44 -5.33 -17.96
CA TYR A 36 -21.44 -4.52 -17.28
C TYR A 36 -20.25 -4.31 -18.22
N PRO A 37 -19.67 -3.10 -18.28
CA PRO A 37 -18.44 -2.89 -19.04
C PRO A 37 -17.38 -3.87 -18.54
N ALA A 38 -16.65 -4.48 -19.47
CA ALA A 38 -15.53 -5.33 -19.12
C ALA A 38 -14.49 -4.47 -18.40
N GLU A 39 -14.36 -4.65 -17.08
CA GLU A 39 -13.24 -4.07 -16.35
C GLU A 39 -11.95 -4.62 -16.94
N SER A 40 -11.10 -3.72 -17.42
CA SER A 40 -9.78 -4.06 -17.94
C SER A 40 -8.74 -3.28 -17.17
N VAL A 41 -7.66 -3.97 -16.80
CA VAL A 41 -6.54 -3.36 -16.10
C VAL A 41 -5.47 -3.04 -17.15
N PRO A 42 -5.11 -1.75 -17.33
CA PRO A 42 -4.05 -1.38 -18.25
C PRO A 42 -2.74 -2.09 -17.89
N ARG A 43 -2.10 -2.66 -18.90
CA ARG A 43 -0.77 -3.28 -18.74
C ARG A 43 0.30 -2.20 -18.87
N LEU A 44 0.87 -1.79 -17.74
CA LEU A 44 1.95 -0.81 -17.67
C LEU A 44 3.23 -1.38 -18.29
N GLU A 45 4.00 -0.60 -19.04
CA GLU A 45 5.20 -1.13 -19.71
C GLU A 45 6.37 -1.43 -18.74
N HIS A 46 7.22 -2.39 -19.09
CA HIS A 46 8.44 -2.67 -18.31
C HIS A 46 9.42 -1.51 -18.39
N GLY A 47 10.12 -1.25 -17.29
CA GLY A 47 11.12 -0.19 -17.19
C GLY A 47 10.54 1.22 -17.16
N LYS A 48 9.22 1.38 -17.34
CA LYS A 48 8.56 2.68 -17.34
C LYS A 48 7.97 3.00 -15.96
N THR A 49 8.10 4.28 -15.62
CA THR A 49 7.40 4.90 -14.48
C THR A 49 6.39 5.90 -15.02
N TYR A 50 5.11 5.64 -14.78
CA TYR A 50 4.05 6.61 -15.01
C TYR A 50 3.86 7.45 -13.75
N VAL A 51 3.76 8.76 -13.88
CA VAL A 51 3.54 9.66 -12.75
C VAL A 51 2.25 10.42 -12.98
N ARG A 52 1.36 10.40 -11.99
CA ARG A 52 0.16 11.24 -11.95
C ARG A 52 0.24 12.11 -10.71
N GLU A 53 0.47 13.40 -10.92
CA GLU A 53 0.46 14.39 -9.86
C GLU A 53 -0.83 15.20 -9.89
N VAL A 54 -1.44 15.41 -8.73
CA VAL A 54 -2.71 16.12 -8.55
C VAL A 54 -2.63 16.94 -7.26
N GLU A 55 -3.21 18.13 -7.26
CA GLU A 55 -3.35 18.90 -6.03
C GLU A 55 -4.44 18.34 -5.12
N CYS A 56 -4.26 18.49 -3.80
CA CYS A 56 -5.30 18.14 -2.85
C CYS A 56 -6.54 19.01 -3.09
N VAL A 57 -7.68 18.35 -3.28
CA VAL A 57 -8.99 19.01 -3.51
C VAL A 57 -9.45 19.75 -2.25
N VAL A 58 -9.04 19.29 -1.06
CA VAL A 58 -9.41 19.90 0.22
C VAL A 58 -8.44 21.04 0.52
N PRO A 59 -8.87 22.32 0.48
CA PRO A 59 -7.97 23.47 0.57
C PRO A 59 -7.24 23.61 1.91
N THR A 60 -7.79 23.03 2.98
CA THR A 60 -7.20 23.07 4.32
C THR A 60 -6.25 21.91 4.59
N ASN A 61 -6.18 20.92 3.68
CA ASN A 61 -5.39 19.73 3.91
C ASN A 61 -3.95 19.94 3.42
N VAL A 62 -3.04 20.03 4.39
CA VAL A 62 -1.60 20.19 4.16
C VAL A 62 -0.88 18.89 3.84
N ASN A 63 -1.57 17.75 3.95
CA ASN A 63 -0.94 16.46 3.76
C ASN A 63 -0.75 16.14 2.28
N SER A 64 0.50 15.86 1.93
CA SER A 64 0.89 15.21 0.70
C SER A 64 0.80 13.69 0.83
N VAL A 65 0.39 13.01 -0.23
CA VAL A 65 0.31 11.54 -0.30
C VAL A 65 1.11 11.07 -1.50
N LEU A 66 1.93 10.05 -1.28
CA LEU A 66 2.54 9.25 -2.33
C LEU A 66 1.94 7.84 -2.26
N GLU A 67 1.49 7.34 -3.39
CA GLU A 67 1.21 5.91 -3.58
C GLU A 67 1.97 5.42 -4.81
N ASN A 68 2.92 4.51 -4.58
CA ASN A 68 3.61 3.80 -5.64
C ASN A 68 2.96 2.43 -5.81
N TYR A 69 2.36 2.19 -6.97
CA TYR A 69 1.85 0.90 -7.41
C TYR A 69 2.84 0.24 -8.36
N TYR A 70 3.23 -0.99 -8.03
CA TYR A 70 4.08 -1.85 -8.85
C TYR A 70 3.21 -2.98 -9.40
N GLN A 71 3.02 -3.03 -10.71
CA GLN A 71 2.23 -4.08 -11.36
C GLN A 71 3.13 -5.29 -11.61
N LEU A 72 2.79 -6.47 -11.05
CA LEU A 72 3.59 -7.68 -11.24
C LEU A 72 3.06 -8.52 -12.41
N GLY A 73 1.88 -9.12 -12.26
CA GLY A 73 1.38 -10.09 -13.23
C GLY A 73 0.00 -10.62 -12.91
N PRO A 74 -0.50 -11.58 -13.71
CA PRO A 74 -1.77 -12.26 -13.45
C PRO A 74 -1.80 -12.92 -12.06
N ASP A 75 -3.00 -13.09 -11.53
CA ASP A 75 -3.22 -13.78 -10.26
C ASP A 75 -2.93 -15.28 -10.39
N GLU A 76 -1.73 -15.64 -9.96
CA GLU A 76 -1.27 -17.01 -9.81
C GLU A 76 -0.94 -17.25 -8.33
N LEU A 77 -1.35 -18.41 -7.80
CA LEU A 77 -1.17 -18.77 -6.39
C LEU A 77 0.26 -18.51 -5.91
N GLU A 78 1.26 -18.97 -6.66
CA GLU A 78 2.68 -18.84 -6.31
C GLU A 78 3.18 -17.38 -6.33
N LEU A 79 2.63 -16.53 -7.21
CA LEU A 79 2.95 -15.11 -7.21
C LEU A 79 2.27 -14.42 -6.03
N ARG A 80 0.99 -14.71 -5.78
CA ARG A 80 0.19 -14.14 -4.71
C ARG A 80 0.83 -14.37 -3.35
N VAL A 81 1.17 -15.63 -3.02
CA VAL A 81 1.81 -15.95 -1.74
C VAL A 81 3.20 -15.34 -1.59
N ALA A 82 3.95 -15.20 -2.69
CA ALA A 82 5.27 -14.56 -2.65
C ALA A 82 5.16 -13.04 -2.40
N VAL A 83 4.12 -12.39 -2.93
CA VAL A 83 3.86 -10.96 -2.72
C VAL A 83 3.30 -10.70 -1.32
N ASP A 84 2.42 -11.57 -0.81
CA ASP A 84 1.98 -11.53 0.60
C ASP A 84 3.17 -11.72 1.56
N MET A 85 4.07 -12.65 1.24
CA MET A 85 5.30 -12.84 2.02
C MET A 85 6.21 -11.60 1.96
N LEU A 86 6.28 -10.95 0.80
CA LEU A 86 7.04 -9.71 0.64
C LEU A 86 6.47 -8.59 1.52
N GLU A 87 5.14 -8.44 1.56
CA GLU A 87 4.45 -7.51 2.47
C GLU A 87 4.80 -7.81 3.92
N GLN A 88 4.65 -9.08 4.35
CA GLN A 88 4.93 -9.52 5.71
C GLN A 88 6.37 -9.19 6.17
N VAL A 89 7.35 -9.35 5.28
CA VAL A 89 8.77 -9.08 5.58
C VAL A 89 9.11 -7.59 5.49
N MET A 90 8.46 -6.84 4.60
CA MET A 90 8.77 -5.43 4.32
C MET A 90 8.09 -4.45 5.29
N GLN A 91 6.90 -4.78 5.78
CA GLN A 91 6.05 -3.84 6.53
C GLN A 91 6.77 -3.19 7.73
N GLU A 92 7.40 -3.99 8.60
CA GLU A 92 8.11 -3.48 9.77
C GLU A 92 9.36 -2.64 9.40
N PRO A 93 10.30 -3.13 8.55
CA PRO A 93 11.44 -2.33 8.10
C PRO A 93 11.06 -1.03 7.39
N LEU A 94 10.00 -1.05 6.58
CA LEU A 94 9.49 0.14 5.87
C LEU A 94 8.97 1.17 6.87
N PHE A 95 8.16 0.72 7.83
CA PHE A 95 7.64 1.57 8.89
C PHE A 95 8.80 2.18 9.71
N ASP A 96 9.73 1.38 10.20
CA ASP A 96 10.87 1.88 10.98
C ASP A 96 11.72 2.90 10.19
N ALA A 97 12.05 2.58 8.94
CA ALA A 97 12.92 3.42 8.11
C ALA A 97 12.29 4.77 7.76
N LEU A 98 11.01 4.79 7.37
CA LEU A 98 10.36 6.00 6.86
C LEU A 98 9.60 6.77 7.95
N ARG A 99 8.96 6.08 8.90
CA ARG A 99 8.20 6.70 10.00
C ARG A 99 9.10 7.03 11.18
N THR A 100 9.85 6.06 11.70
CA THR A 100 10.57 6.23 12.97
C THR A 100 11.86 7.01 12.78
N LYS A 101 12.71 6.61 11.83
CA LYS A 101 14.04 7.19 11.64
C LYS A 101 14.02 8.50 10.86
N GLN A 102 13.27 8.54 9.77
CA GLN A 102 13.24 9.71 8.88
C GLN A 102 12.07 10.65 9.14
N GLN A 103 11.12 10.26 10.00
CA GLN A 103 9.94 11.06 10.37
C GLN A 103 9.17 11.62 9.18
N LEU A 104 9.15 10.90 8.06
CA LEU A 104 8.69 11.43 6.77
C LEU A 104 7.19 11.64 6.68
N GLY A 105 6.41 11.06 7.58
CA GLY A 105 4.96 11.12 7.49
C GLY A 105 4.31 10.34 8.60
N TYR A 106 3.03 10.57 8.89
CA TYR A 106 2.35 9.88 9.98
C TYR A 106 1.82 8.50 9.64
N ARG A 107 1.65 8.23 8.34
CA ARG A 107 1.21 6.95 7.82
C ARG A 107 2.19 6.46 6.77
N VAL A 108 2.74 5.28 7.01
CA VAL A 108 3.59 4.53 6.09
C VAL A 108 3.07 3.10 6.11
N ASP A 109 2.70 2.59 4.95
CA ASP A 109 2.27 1.20 4.80
C ASP A 109 2.67 0.66 3.43
N CYS A 110 2.85 -0.65 3.35
CA CYS A 110 2.85 -1.39 2.10
C CYS A 110 1.77 -2.46 2.13
N SER A 111 1.30 -2.85 0.95
CA SER A 111 0.26 -3.86 0.83
C SER A 111 0.28 -4.56 -0.51
N THR A 112 -0.15 -5.81 -0.50
CA THR A 112 -0.51 -6.55 -1.71
C THR A 112 -1.82 -5.98 -2.27
N ARG A 113 -1.86 -5.80 -3.60
CA ARG A 113 -3.04 -5.29 -4.30
C ARG A 113 -3.46 -6.25 -5.39
N LEU A 114 -4.68 -6.77 -5.28
CA LEU A 114 -5.34 -7.48 -6.36
C LEU A 114 -6.30 -6.52 -7.07
N THR A 115 -6.16 -6.33 -8.37
CA THR A 115 -7.08 -5.49 -9.16
C THR A 115 -7.33 -6.19 -10.48
N GLY A 116 -8.59 -6.56 -10.76
CA GLY A 116 -8.96 -7.26 -11.98
C GLY A 116 -8.11 -8.51 -12.28
N ASN A 117 -7.85 -9.34 -11.26
CA ASN A 117 -6.98 -10.53 -11.34
C ASN A 117 -5.53 -10.24 -11.77
N VAL A 118 -5.06 -9.02 -11.51
CA VAL A 118 -3.65 -8.63 -11.62
C VAL A 118 -3.11 -8.35 -10.23
N VAL A 119 -2.05 -9.07 -9.86
CA VAL A 119 -1.30 -8.88 -8.62
C VAL A 119 -0.38 -7.69 -8.78
N GLY A 120 -0.42 -6.80 -7.80
CA GLY A 120 0.46 -5.67 -7.66
C GLY A 120 0.89 -5.48 -6.21
N PHE A 121 1.82 -4.56 -6.00
CA PHE A 121 2.30 -4.18 -4.69
C PHE A 121 2.22 -2.66 -4.54
N CYS A 122 1.72 -2.20 -3.41
CA CYS A 122 1.57 -0.78 -3.11
C CYS A 122 2.52 -0.38 -1.98
N ILE A 123 3.14 0.79 -2.11
CA ILE A 123 3.80 1.49 -1.02
C ILE A 123 3.18 2.87 -0.90
N ARG A 124 2.64 3.18 0.28
CA ARG A 124 1.96 4.45 0.55
C ARG A 124 2.65 5.21 1.67
N VAL A 125 2.86 6.50 1.45
CA VAL A 125 3.41 7.43 2.44
C VAL A 125 2.57 8.70 2.46
N GLN A 126 2.15 9.12 3.64
CA GLN A 126 1.43 10.38 3.84
C GLN A 126 2.20 11.30 4.78
N SER A 127 2.49 12.51 4.31
CA SER A 127 3.33 13.50 4.99
C SER A 127 2.68 14.87 5.03
N SER A 128 2.81 15.58 6.16
CA SER A 128 2.50 17.02 6.25
C SER A 128 3.72 17.91 6.01
N GLU A 129 4.91 17.34 5.83
CA GLU A 129 6.18 18.08 5.79
C GLU A 129 6.88 18.04 4.44
N TYR A 130 6.70 16.93 3.69
CA TYR A 130 7.44 16.68 2.46
C TYR A 130 6.52 16.55 1.25
N LYS A 131 6.97 17.11 0.13
CA LYS A 131 6.32 16.93 -1.18
C LYS A 131 6.40 15.46 -1.63
N PRO A 132 5.43 14.95 -2.43
CA PRO A 132 5.43 13.55 -2.88
C PRO A 132 6.70 13.11 -3.64
N ALA A 133 7.35 14.01 -4.36
CA ALA A 133 8.60 13.73 -5.06
C ALA A 133 9.72 13.33 -4.08
N VAL A 134 9.90 14.08 -2.99
CA VAL A 134 10.89 13.77 -1.94
C VAL A 134 10.54 12.43 -1.28
N LEU A 135 9.27 12.19 -0.98
CA LEU A 135 8.81 10.91 -0.43
C LEU A 135 9.18 9.75 -1.35
N ASN A 136 9.05 9.93 -2.67
CA ASN A 136 9.36 8.90 -3.64
C ASN A 136 10.86 8.57 -3.61
N ASP A 137 11.73 9.56 -3.53
CA ASP A 137 13.18 9.32 -3.46
C ASP A 137 13.59 8.57 -2.19
N ARG A 138 12.89 8.81 -1.08
CA ARG A 138 13.08 8.06 0.17
C ARG A 138 12.63 6.61 0.04
N VAL A 139 11.49 6.36 -0.61
CA VAL A 139 11.02 5.00 -0.93
C VAL A 139 12.00 4.28 -1.85
N GLU A 140 12.49 4.93 -2.91
CA GLU A 140 13.48 4.34 -3.82
C GLU A 140 14.79 4.00 -3.10
N ARG A 141 15.24 4.85 -2.18
CA ARG A 141 16.42 4.56 -1.33
C ARG A 141 16.17 3.36 -0.43
N PHE A 142 15.03 3.34 0.28
CA PHE A 142 14.64 2.22 1.13
C PHE A 142 14.63 0.90 0.35
N LEU A 143 14.05 0.87 -0.86
CA LEU A 143 14.00 -0.35 -1.67
C LEU A 143 15.39 -0.86 -2.05
N ARG A 144 16.33 0.04 -2.39
CA ARG A 144 17.72 -0.38 -2.66
C ARG A 144 18.37 -1.05 -1.44
N ASP A 145 18.17 -0.46 -0.26
CA ASP A 145 18.77 -0.95 0.98
C ASP A 145 18.08 -2.25 1.45
N PHE A 146 16.76 -2.33 1.31
CA PHE A 146 15.95 -3.48 1.73
C PHE A 146 16.29 -4.76 0.97
N ARG A 147 16.77 -4.65 -0.28
CA ARG A 147 17.28 -5.80 -1.02
C ARG A 147 18.39 -6.54 -0.25
N GLY A 148 19.29 -5.79 0.40
CA GLY A 148 20.33 -6.36 1.25
C GLY A 148 19.74 -7.16 2.41
N THR A 149 18.71 -6.63 3.07
CA THR A 149 17.98 -7.31 4.16
C THR A 149 17.43 -8.66 3.72
N LEU A 150 16.86 -8.75 2.51
CA LEU A 150 16.34 -10.02 1.97
C LEU A 150 17.45 -11.04 1.76
N LEU A 151 18.61 -10.62 1.24
CA LEU A 151 19.76 -11.50 0.97
C LEU A 151 20.44 -12.01 2.24
N THR A 152 20.47 -11.19 3.30
CA THR A 152 21.11 -11.55 4.58
C THR A 152 20.14 -12.20 5.57
N MET A 153 18.88 -12.36 5.21
CA MET A 153 17.87 -12.93 6.09
C MET A 153 18.18 -14.40 6.36
N THR A 154 18.23 -14.76 7.65
CA THR A 154 18.49 -16.14 8.05
C THR A 154 17.27 -17.02 7.76
N GLY A 155 17.51 -18.31 7.49
CA GLY A 155 16.43 -19.29 7.30
C GLY A 155 15.47 -19.34 8.49
N ALA A 156 15.98 -19.21 9.72
CA ALA A 156 15.14 -19.17 10.93
C ALA A 156 14.19 -17.96 10.94
N LYS A 157 14.68 -16.77 10.56
CA LYS A 157 13.84 -15.57 10.49
C LYS A 157 12.80 -15.70 9.37
N PHE A 158 13.20 -16.23 8.21
CA PHE A 158 12.28 -16.51 7.11
C PHE A 158 11.17 -17.49 7.52
N SER A 159 11.51 -18.63 8.12
CA SER A 159 10.54 -19.60 8.62
C SER A 159 9.59 -18.99 9.66
N GLY A 160 10.08 -18.09 10.52
CA GLY A 160 9.24 -17.35 11.46
C GLY A 160 8.18 -16.50 10.78
N TYR A 161 8.55 -15.76 9.73
CA TYR A 161 7.58 -14.99 8.93
C TYR A 161 6.60 -15.89 8.18
N VAL A 162 7.05 -17.03 7.65
CA VAL A 162 6.18 -18.01 6.97
C VAL A 162 5.11 -18.52 7.92
N GLU A 163 5.49 -19.01 9.10
CA GLU A 163 4.51 -19.56 10.05
C GLU A 163 3.56 -18.49 10.60
N ALA A 164 4.05 -17.27 10.84
CA ALA A 164 3.18 -16.15 11.24
C ALA A 164 2.12 -15.83 10.17
N LEU A 165 2.52 -15.79 8.89
CA LEU A 165 1.59 -15.53 7.79
C LEU A 165 0.63 -16.71 7.55
N VAL A 166 1.10 -17.94 7.72
CA VAL A 166 0.25 -19.14 7.66
C VAL A 166 -0.80 -19.13 8.77
N GLU A 167 -0.41 -18.79 10.01
CA GLU A 167 -1.35 -18.64 11.13
C GLU A 167 -2.39 -17.56 10.83
N GLN A 168 -1.96 -16.41 10.31
CA GLN A 168 -2.87 -15.35 9.90
C GLN A 168 -3.88 -15.81 8.83
N LYS A 169 -3.42 -16.53 7.80
CA LYS A 169 -4.30 -17.03 6.72
C LYS A 169 -5.27 -18.11 7.19
N LEU A 170 -4.85 -18.97 8.12
CA LEU A 170 -5.68 -20.04 8.67
C LEU A 170 -6.55 -19.59 9.86
N HIS A 171 -6.38 -18.35 10.31
CA HIS A 171 -7.19 -17.80 11.38
C HIS A 171 -8.66 -17.79 10.96
N ARG A 172 -9.50 -18.42 11.78
CA ARG A 172 -10.94 -18.51 11.52
C ARG A 172 -11.59 -17.15 11.72
N GLU A 173 -12.54 -16.82 10.87
CA GLU A 173 -13.34 -15.62 10.97
C GLU A 173 -14.09 -15.55 12.31
N ASN A 174 -14.12 -14.36 12.89
CA ASN A 174 -14.71 -14.14 14.22
C ASN A 174 -16.24 -14.21 14.18
N ASN A 175 -16.83 -13.95 13.02
CA ASN A 175 -18.27 -13.86 12.84
C ASN A 175 -18.71 -14.19 11.39
N LEU A 176 -20.02 -14.38 11.21
CA LEU A 176 -20.61 -14.73 9.92
C LEU A 176 -20.44 -13.62 8.87
N ALA A 177 -20.34 -12.35 9.27
CA ALA A 177 -20.18 -11.25 8.32
C ALA A 177 -18.79 -11.30 7.67
N GLU A 178 -17.74 -11.54 8.45
CA GLU A 178 -16.38 -11.77 7.94
C GLU A 178 -16.32 -12.97 6.99
N GLU A 179 -16.90 -14.11 7.36
CA GLU A 179 -16.97 -15.31 6.50
C GLU A 179 -17.73 -15.03 5.19
N SER A 180 -18.84 -14.30 5.28
CA SER A 180 -19.63 -13.91 4.11
C SER A 180 -18.87 -12.96 3.19
N LEU A 181 -18.16 -11.97 3.74
CA LEU A 181 -17.34 -11.03 2.98
C LEU A 181 -16.20 -11.73 2.26
N ARG A 182 -15.53 -12.69 2.90
CA ARG A 182 -14.48 -13.49 2.24
C ARG A 182 -15.05 -14.25 1.04
N HIS A 183 -16.14 -14.98 1.23
CA HIS A 183 -16.78 -15.71 0.14
C HIS A 183 -17.31 -14.79 -0.96
N TRP A 184 -17.83 -13.62 -0.59
CA TRP A 184 -18.29 -12.64 -1.56
C TRP A 184 -17.14 -12.08 -2.39
N GLY A 185 -15.96 -11.85 -1.79
CA GLY A 185 -14.76 -11.46 -2.51
C GLY A 185 -14.35 -12.46 -3.60
N GLU A 186 -14.46 -13.77 -3.34
CA GLU A 186 -14.20 -14.81 -4.35
C GLU A 186 -15.22 -14.80 -5.50
N ILE A 187 -16.47 -14.42 -5.23
CA ILE A 187 -17.53 -14.31 -6.24
C ILE A 187 -17.32 -13.06 -7.09
N GLU A 188 -17.06 -11.93 -6.46
CA GLU A 188 -16.86 -10.63 -7.13
C GLU A 188 -15.61 -10.64 -8.02
N SER A 189 -14.51 -11.22 -7.51
CA SER A 189 -13.26 -11.40 -8.28
C SER A 189 -13.35 -12.50 -9.36
N ARG A 190 -14.40 -13.33 -9.31
CA ARG A 190 -14.62 -14.50 -10.19
C ARG A 190 -13.53 -15.56 -10.11
N ARG A 191 -12.78 -15.61 -9.02
CA ARG A 191 -11.79 -16.67 -8.76
C ARG A 191 -12.45 -17.94 -8.25
N TYR A 192 -13.50 -17.77 -7.45
CA TYR A 192 -14.25 -18.88 -6.83
C TYR A 192 -13.36 -19.84 -6.02
N GLU A 193 -12.23 -19.36 -5.49
CA GLU A 193 -11.28 -20.14 -4.67
C GLU A 193 -11.71 -20.10 -3.20
N PHE A 194 -12.83 -20.77 -2.88
CA PHE A 194 -13.40 -20.68 -1.53
C PHE A 194 -12.53 -21.29 -0.42
N ASP A 195 -11.56 -22.12 -0.79
CA ASP A 195 -10.54 -22.72 0.07
C ASP A 195 -9.16 -22.05 -0.06
N ALA A 196 -9.08 -20.84 -0.65
CA ALA A 196 -7.85 -20.06 -0.88
C ALA A 196 -6.94 -20.00 0.34
N CYS A 197 -7.47 -19.75 1.54
CA CYS A 197 -6.68 -19.72 2.78
C CYS A 197 -5.84 -20.98 2.99
N THR A 198 -6.40 -22.15 2.67
CA THR A 198 -5.71 -23.44 2.86
C THR A 198 -4.69 -23.71 1.76
N SER A 199 -5.01 -23.38 0.50
CA SER A 199 -4.09 -23.54 -0.62
C SER A 199 -2.92 -22.57 -0.54
N GLU A 200 -3.17 -21.32 -0.16
CA GLU A 200 -2.15 -20.29 0.09
C GLU A 200 -1.25 -20.65 1.27
N ALA A 201 -1.82 -21.12 2.39
CA ALA A 201 -1.02 -21.60 3.52
C ALA A 201 -0.11 -22.79 3.13
N ALA A 202 -0.61 -23.71 2.32
CA ALA A 202 0.19 -24.83 1.82
C ALA A 202 1.31 -24.36 0.87
N ALA A 203 1.03 -23.38 0.01
CA ALA A 203 2.02 -22.79 -0.90
C ALA A 203 3.09 -21.98 -0.15
N LEU A 204 2.71 -21.20 0.87
CA LEU A 204 3.65 -20.46 1.72
C LEU A 204 4.69 -21.38 2.38
N ARG A 205 4.28 -22.55 2.87
CA ARG A 205 5.21 -23.52 3.47
C ARG A 205 6.22 -24.11 2.48
N ARG A 206 5.93 -24.04 1.17
CA ARG A 206 6.84 -24.47 0.10
C ARG A 206 7.65 -23.32 -0.49
N LEU A 207 7.37 -22.08 -0.09
CA LEU A 207 8.02 -20.90 -0.64
C LEU A 207 9.49 -20.89 -0.24
N ALA A 208 10.38 -20.80 -1.24
CA ALA A 208 11.82 -20.69 -1.03
C ALA A 208 12.25 -19.22 -0.87
N PRO A 209 13.24 -18.90 -0.02
CA PRO A 209 13.76 -17.53 0.11
C PRO A 209 14.24 -16.91 -1.21
N GLU A 210 14.82 -17.72 -2.10
CA GLU A 210 15.31 -17.29 -3.41
C GLU A 210 14.16 -16.82 -4.30
N ARG A 211 12.98 -17.45 -4.17
CA ARG A 211 11.78 -17.02 -4.90
C ARG A 211 11.32 -15.64 -4.45
N LEU A 212 11.40 -15.35 -3.15
CA LEU A 212 11.06 -14.04 -2.60
C LEU A 212 11.99 -12.95 -3.17
N VAL A 213 13.30 -13.21 -3.20
CA VAL A 213 14.28 -12.29 -3.80
C VAL A 213 14.00 -12.08 -5.30
N ALA A 214 13.68 -13.15 -6.04
CA ALA A 214 13.36 -13.05 -7.45
C ALA A 214 12.10 -12.21 -7.73
N VAL A 215 11.07 -12.34 -6.88
CA VAL A 215 9.85 -11.52 -6.96
C VAL A 215 10.15 -10.07 -6.62
N PHE A 216 10.95 -9.81 -5.59
CA PHE A 216 11.42 -8.47 -5.25
C PHE A 216 12.15 -7.81 -6.44
N ASP A 217 13.12 -8.50 -7.03
CA ASP A 217 13.89 -7.98 -8.17
C ASP A 217 13.00 -7.72 -9.39
N ALA A 218 12.03 -8.59 -9.66
CA ALA A 218 11.07 -8.39 -10.74
C ALA A 218 10.15 -7.18 -10.49
N ALA A 219 9.74 -6.95 -9.25
CA ALA A 219 8.82 -5.87 -8.88
C ALA A 219 9.50 -4.49 -8.87
N PHE A 220 10.74 -4.38 -8.38
CA PHE A 220 11.35 -3.08 -8.05
C PHE A 220 12.58 -2.70 -8.86
N SER A 221 13.21 -3.61 -9.62
CA SER A 221 14.37 -3.25 -10.45
C SER A 221 13.99 -2.23 -11.52
N ALA A 222 14.85 -1.24 -11.77
CA ALA A 222 14.56 -0.12 -12.66
C ALA A 222 14.22 -0.56 -14.09
N GLU A 223 14.85 -1.63 -14.59
CA GLU A 223 14.67 -2.12 -15.97
C GLU A 223 13.42 -2.99 -16.14
N ARG A 224 12.97 -3.68 -15.08
CA ARG A 224 11.87 -4.66 -15.18
C ARG A 224 10.58 -4.17 -14.55
N ARG A 225 10.64 -3.21 -13.63
CA ARG A 225 9.44 -2.75 -12.92
C ARG A 225 8.42 -2.15 -13.86
N ARG A 226 7.16 -2.27 -13.47
CA ARG A 226 6.00 -1.61 -14.10
C ARG A 226 5.37 -0.71 -13.05
N LYS A 227 5.71 0.58 -13.05
CA LYS A 227 5.41 1.47 -11.91
C LYS A 227 4.42 2.56 -12.28
N LEU A 228 3.41 2.75 -11.45
CA LEU A 228 2.55 3.95 -11.41
C LEU A 228 2.77 4.66 -10.07
N SER A 229 3.14 5.94 -10.12
CA SER A 229 3.30 6.81 -8.95
C SER A 229 2.18 7.83 -8.95
N VAL A 230 1.24 7.70 -8.01
CA VAL A 230 0.19 8.68 -7.76
C VAL A 230 0.65 9.61 -6.64
N ARG A 231 0.65 10.90 -6.93
CA ARG A 231 1.17 11.96 -6.07
C ARG A 231 0.08 12.98 -5.82
N ILE A 232 -0.34 13.09 -4.56
CA ILE A 232 -1.27 14.13 -4.14
C ILE A 232 -0.46 15.18 -3.40
N VAL A 233 -0.44 16.39 -3.92
CA VAL A 233 0.28 17.52 -3.32
C VAL A 233 -0.66 18.21 -2.34
N GLY A 234 -0.31 18.13 -1.04
CA GLY A 234 -1.00 18.88 0.01
C GLY A 234 -0.76 20.39 -0.15
N LYS A 235 -1.63 21.21 0.45
CA LYS A 235 -1.42 22.65 0.46
C LYS A 235 -0.24 22.99 1.38
N SER A 236 0.76 23.71 0.86
CA SER A 236 2.02 23.93 1.58
C SER A 236 1.78 24.63 2.92
N ARG A 237 2.39 24.12 4.00
CA ARG A 237 2.67 24.96 5.16
C ARG A 237 3.73 25.99 4.74
N VAL A 238 3.63 27.21 5.27
CA VAL A 238 4.78 28.12 5.33
C VAL A 238 5.90 27.38 6.07
N GLY A 239 7.02 27.07 5.41
CA GLY A 239 8.15 26.31 5.98
C GLY A 239 8.27 24.82 5.60
N ALA A 240 7.70 24.37 4.47
CA ALA A 240 7.99 23.03 3.94
C ALA A 240 9.50 22.88 3.64
N LYS A 241 10.11 21.78 4.11
CA LYS A 241 11.55 21.57 3.92
C LYS A 241 11.85 21.36 2.43
N PRO A 242 12.79 22.10 1.82
CA PRO A 242 13.14 21.93 0.42
C PRO A 242 13.69 20.52 0.18
N GLY A 243 13.36 19.98 -1.00
CA GLY A 243 13.98 18.75 -1.49
C GLY A 243 15.45 18.96 -1.85
N PRO A 244 16.26 17.89 -1.96
CA PRO A 244 17.61 18.03 -2.49
C PRO A 244 17.51 18.52 -3.95
N GLY A 245 17.88 19.78 -4.19
CA GLY A 245 17.81 20.45 -5.50
C GLY A 245 16.99 21.75 -5.55
N GLU A 246 16.36 22.19 -4.46
CA GLU A 246 15.64 23.49 -4.37
C GLU A 246 16.43 24.55 -3.56
N ALA A 247 17.71 24.31 -3.25
CA ALA A 247 18.56 25.29 -2.59
C ALA A 247 19.48 25.95 -3.62
N ASP A 248 18.97 26.95 -4.34
CA ASP A 248 19.79 28.07 -4.81
C ASP A 248 18.91 29.22 -5.31
N SER A 249 19.44 30.44 -5.10
CA SER A 249 18.91 31.79 -5.33
C SER A 249 17.77 32.23 -4.42
N ASP A 250 18.12 32.85 -3.29
CA ASP A 250 17.82 34.26 -3.00
C ASP A 250 18.16 34.55 -1.51
N GLU A 251 19.46 34.67 -1.21
CA GLU A 251 19.92 35.47 -0.06
C GLU A 251 20.17 36.88 -0.60
N GLU A 252 19.13 37.71 -0.61
CA GLU A 252 19.33 39.16 -0.66
C GLU A 252 19.74 39.64 0.74
N ASP A 253 21.00 40.06 0.76
CA ASP A 253 21.70 40.84 1.78
C ASP A 253 20.92 42.14 2.06
N ASP A 254 20.38 42.27 3.27
CA ASP A 254 19.71 43.49 3.73
C ASP A 254 20.34 43.94 5.06
N SER A 255 21.56 44.49 4.95
CA SER A 255 22.17 45.30 6.00
C SER A 255 21.98 46.78 5.68
N ASP A 256 20.82 47.33 6.02
CA ASP A 256 20.60 48.77 6.06
C ASP A 256 21.02 49.31 7.44
N TYR A 257 22.24 49.83 7.50
CA TYR A 257 22.73 50.65 8.61
C TYR A 257 22.28 52.09 8.34
N THR A 258 21.21 52.54 8.98
CA THR A 258 20.84 53.95 8.99
C THR A 258 21.79 54.70 9.93
N ASP A 259 22.70 55.46 9.35
CA ASP A 259 23.54 56.46 10.01
C ASP A 259 22.97 57.83 9.63
N ASP A 260 22.02 58.34 10.41
CA ASP A 260 21.53 59.72 10.31
C ASP A 260 22.34 60.59 11.28
N GLU A 261 23.42 61.17 10.76
CA GLU A 261 23.95 62.44 11.27
C GLU A 261 23.02 63.57 10.80
N ASP A 262 22.45 64.31 11.75
CA ASP A 262 22.15 65.73 11.54
C ASP A 262 22.31 66.49 12.87
N SER A 263 23.44 67.18 12.95
CA SER A 263 23.75 68.37 13.75
C SER A 263 22.83 69.54 13.35
N GLU A 264 22.38 70.46 14.20
CA GLU A 264 23.09 71.65 14.73
C GLU A 264 22.09 72.48 15.58
N ASP A 265 22.47 72.95 16.77
CA ASP A 265 22.62 74.39 17.16
C ASP A 265 21.30 74.99 17.73
N ASP A 266 21.24 75.70 18.87
CA ASP A 266 21.89 76.95 19.26
C ASP A 266 21.71 77.17 20.78
N GLY A 267 22.69 77.82 21.41
CA GLY A 267 22.67 78.19 22.83
C GLY A 267 22.29 79.65 23.06
N SER A 268 21.97 80.03 24.31
CA SER A 268 22.50 81.24 24.97
C SER A 268 21.88 81.47 26.35
N GLU A 269 22.78 81.86 27.25
CA GLU A 269 22.64 82.60 28.53
C GLU A 269 21.83 82.02 29.71
#